data_AF-A0A1I0W4E3-F1
#
_entry.id   AF-A0A1I0W4E3-F1
#
_cell.length_a   1.000
_cell.length_b   1.000
_cell.length_c   1.000
_cell.angle_alpha   90.00
_cell.angle_beta   90.00
_cell.angle_gamma   90.00
#
_symmetry.space_group_name_H-M   'P 1'
#
loop_
_entity.id
_entity.type
_entity.pdbx_description
1 polymer ?
#
loop_
_entity_poly.entity_id
_entity_poly.type
_entity_poly.pdbx_seq_one_letter_code
_entity_poly.pdbx_strand_id
1 'polypeptide(L)'
;MEQTVSPGLGKALLINVGLLAVVCLFLLFLALFGISDSWICFLFLWYYASVKQARPESWLPTVCGTLFGFALSGLLIWLPAMLGNMVGFSVFLALIFVVVLLQVMGRFGTFINEVAFLFLTIGCIPAVQSEQRFGAHLLALIVGIVFWSALIELFRRLTPRGSPQQ
;
A
#
# COMPACT_ATOMS: atom_id res chain seq x y z
N MET A 1 -15.99 26.83 12.11
CA MET A 1 -14.90 25.88 12.47
C MET A 1 -15.46 25.02 13.58
N GLU A 2 -15.92 23.82 13.26
CA GLU A 2 -16.44 22.89 14.25
C GLU A 2 -15.28 22.46 15.15
N GLN A 3 -15.30 22.86 16.41
CA GLN A 3 -14.30 22.44 17.39
C GLN A 3 -14.54 20.96 17.68
N THR A 4 -13.80 20.08 17.01
CA THR A 4 -13.73 18.68 17.40
C THR A 4 -13.08 18.61 18.78
N VAL A 5 -13.91 18.46 19.82
CA VAL A 5 -13.45 18.28 21.20
C VAL A 5 -12.45 17.13 21.21
N SER A 6 -11.21 17.39 21.65
CA SER A 6 -10.19 16.34 21.70
C SER A 6 -10.67 15.22 22.62
N PRO A 7 -10.51 13.94 22.23
CA PRO A 7 -10.95 12.84 23.06
C PRO A 7 -10.20 12.89 24.40
N GLY A 8 -10.94 12.90 25.51
CA GLY A 8 -10.34 12.78 26.84
C GLY A 8 -9.48 11.52 26.95
N LEU A 9 -8.47 11.55 27.83
CA LEU A 9 -7.44 10.51 27.99
C LEU A 9 -7.99 9.08 27.96
N GLY A 10 -9.11 8.82 28.66
CA GLY A 10 -9.73 7.49 28.71
C GLY A 10 -10.20 6.97 27.34
N LYS A 11 -10.81 7.83 26.50
CA LYS A 11 -11.22 7.45 25.14
C LYS A 11 -10.02 7.23 24.23
N ALA A 12 -9.00 8.09 24.33
CA ALA A 12 -7.77 7.97 23.56
C ALA A 12 -7.01 6.68 23.90
N LEU A 13 -6.93 6.31 25.18
CA LEU A 13 -6.34 5.04 25.62
C LEU A 13 -7.11 3.84 25.06
N LEU A 14 -8.44 3.85 25.12
CA LEU A 14 -9.26 2.75 24.61
C LEU A 14 -9.07 2.56 23.10
N ILE A 15 -9.05 3.66 22.33
CA ILE A 15 -8.76 3.62 20.89
C ILE A 15 -7.36 3.02 20.63
N ASN A 16 -6.34 3.48 21.37
CA ASN A 16 -4.98 2.97 21.21
C ASN A 16 -4.84 1.49 21.57
N VAL A 17 -5.51 1.02 22.63
CA VAL A 17 -5.52 -0.41 22.99
C VAL A 17 -6.17 -1.24 21.89
N GLY A 18 -7.29 -0.77 21.33
CA GLY A 18 -7.94 -1.42 20.20
C GLY A 18 -7.04 -1.48 18.96
N LEU A 19 -6.38 -0.36 18.63
CA LEU A 19 -5.43 -0.30 17.52
C LEU A 19 -4.25 -1.27 17.74
N LEU A 20 -3.68 -1.29 18.94
CA LEU A 20 -2.59 -2.19 19.31
C LEU A 20 -3.00 -3.65 19.19
N ALA A 21 -4.21 -4.01 19.64
CA ALA A 21 -4.73 -5.37 19.50
C ALA A 21 -4.82 -5.80 18.02
N VAL A 22 -5.28 -4.90 17.13
CA VAL A 22 -5.34 -5.16 15.68
C VAL A 22 -3.94 -5.32 15.09
N VAL A 23 -2.98 -4.48 15.48
CA VAL A 23 -1.58 -4.58 15.04
C VAL A 23 -0.97 -5.91 15.50
N CYS A 24 -1.16 -6.29 16.77
CA CYS A 24 -0.68 -7.57 17.30
C CYS A 24 -1.31 -8.77 16.57
N LEU A 25 -2.62 -8.72 16.29
CA LEU A 25 -3.31 -9.76 15.53
C LEU A 25 -2.71 -9.91 14.12
N PHE A 26 -2.43 -8.81 13.45
CA PHE A 26 -1.83 -8.84 12.12
C PHE A 26 -0.38 -9.37 12.14
N LEU A 27 0.44 -8.94 13.11
CA LEU A 27 1.81 -9.44 13.25
C LEU A 27 1.84 -10.93 13.58
N LEU A 28 0.92 -11.41 14.43
CA LEU A 28 0.76 -12.83 14.69
C LEU A 28 0.35 -13.59 13.42
N PHE A 29 -0.61 -13.04 12.66
CA PHE A 29 -1.00 -13.61 11.37
C PHE A 29 0.20 -13.74 10.43
N LEU A 30 0.99 -12.68 10.22
CA LEU A 30 2.18 -12.75 9.38
C LEU A 30 3.20 -13.78 9.87
N ALA A 31 3.42 -13.87 11.19
CA ALA A 31 4.33 -14.83 11.78
C ALA A 31 3.90 -16.28 11.52
N LEU A 32 2.59 -16.57 11.55
CA LEU A 32 2.05 -17.90 11.21
C LEU A 32 2.30 -18.31 9.75
N PHE A 33 2.41 -17.34 8.84
CA PHE A 33 2.74 -17.57 7.42
C PHE A 33 4.24 -17.43 7.12
N GLY A 34 5.09 -17.18 8.12
CA GLY A 34 6.53 -16.98 7.93
C GLY A 34 6.88 -15.69 7.17
N ILE A 35 5.98 -14.70 7.15
CA ILE A 35 6.18 -13.44 6.44
C ILE A 35 6.80 -12.42 7.40
N SER A 36 8.01 -11.94 7.09
CA SER A 36 8.72 -10.95 7.90
C SER A 36 8.48 -9.50 7.48
N ASP A 37 8.06 -9.26 6.24
CA ASP A 37 8.04 -7.94 5.63
C ASP A 37 6.73 -7.19 5.92
N SER A 38 6.44 -6.97 7.20
CA SER A 38 5.21 -6.30 7.64
C SER A 38 5.11 -4.85 7.17
N TRP A 39 6.25 -4.18 6.94
CA TRP A 39 6.33 -2.77 6.56
C TRP A 39 5.52 -2.46 5.28
N ILE A 40 5.59 -3.31 4.25
CA ILE A 40 4.93 -3.07 2.96
C ILE A 40 3.41 -3.23 3.07
N CYS A 41 2.98 -4.11 3.98
CA CYS A 41 1.59 -4.32 4.33
C CYS A 41 1.02 -3.10 5.06
N PHE A 42 1.77 -2.58 6.04
CA PHE A 42 1.38 -1.38 6.79
C PHE A 42 1.41 -0.13 5.93
N LEU A 43 2.33 -0.04 4.97
CA LEU A 43 2.37 1.07 4.01
C LEU A 43 1.10 1.12 3.16
N PHE A 44 0.63 -0.04 2.67
CA PHE A 44 -0.64 -0.14 1.95
C PHE A 44 -1.81 0.27 2.86
N LEU A 45 -1.88 -0.29 4.07
CA LEU A 45 -2.92 0.06 5.05
C LEU A 45 -2.92 1.56 5.32
N TRP A 46 -1.77 2.15 5.63
CA TRP A 46 -1.63 3.57 5.91
C TRP A 46 -2.13 4.42 4.74
N TYR A 47 -1.72 4.10 3.52
CA TYR A 47 -2.16 4.86 2.36
C TYR A 47 -3.68 4.72 2.16
N TYR A 48 -4.20 3.50 2.15
CA TYR A 48 -5.62 3.28 1.90
C TYR A 48 -6.51 3.84 3.02
N ALA A 49 -6.15 3.62 4.28
CA ALA A 49 -6.91 4.06 5.44
C ALA A 49 -6.76 5.55 5.74
N SER A 50 -5.55 6.12 5.66
CA SER A 50 -5.30 7.52 6.05
C SER A 50 -5.41 8.50 4.89
N VAL A 51 -4.86 8.15 3.71
CA VAL A 51 -4.89 9.07 2.55
C VAL A 51 -6.22 8.96 1.81
N LYS A 52 -6.67 7.73 1.53
CA LYS A 52 -7.96 7.49 0.86
C LYS A 52 -9.13 7.32 1.80
N GLN A 53 -8.93 7.45 3.12
CA GLN A 53 -10.00 7.38 4.13
C GLN A 53 -10.80 6.08 4.06
N ALA A 54 -10.16 4.98 3.64
CA ALA A 54 -10.78 3.67 3.42
C ALA A 54 -12.06 3.72 2.55
N ARG A 55 -12.11 4.66 1.59
CA ARG A 55 -13.25 4.82 0.69
C ARG A 55 -13.38 3.61 -0.26
N PRO A 56 -14.53 2.92 -0.33
CA PRO A 56 -14.71 1.73 -1.16
C PRO A 56 -14.39 1.95 -2.65
N GLU A 57 -14.80 3.09 -3.20
CA GLU A 57 -14.59 3.47 -4.61
C GLU A 57 -13.11 3.62 -4.98
N SER A 58 -12.27 3.93 -3.99
CA SER A 58 -10.82 4.08 -4.19
C SER A 58 -10.05 2.77 -4.02
N TRP A 59 -10.70 1.70 -3.56
CA TRP A 59 -10.04 0.43 -3.24
C TRP A 59 -9.34 -0.17 -4.45
N LEU A 60 -10.08 -0.37 -5.55
CA LEU A 60 -9.56 -1.03 -6.74
C LEU A 60 -8.39 -0.24 -7.37
N PRO A 61 -8.51 1.10 -7.60
CA PRO A 61 -7.36 1.90 -8.04
C PRO A 61 -6.16 1.83 -7.08
N THR A 62 -6.40 1.79 -5.77
CA THR A 62 -5.32 1.71 -4.78
C THR A 62 -4.59 0.36 -4.87
N VAL A 63 -5.32 -0.75 -4.93
CA VAL A 63 -4.74 -2.09 -5.06
C VAL A 63 -3.95 -2.21 -6.37
N CYS A 64 -4.56 -1.84 -7.50
CA CYS A 64 -3.91 -1.90 -8.80
C CYS A 64 -2.67 -1.00 -8.88
N GLY A 65 -2.75 0.23 -8.35
CA GLY A 65 -1.63 1.15 -8.32
C GLY A 65 -0.49 0.65 -7.43
N THR A 66 -0.79 0.16 -6.22
CA THR A 66 0.19 -0.42 -5.30
C THR A 66 0.95 -1.58 -5.95
N LEU A 67 0.24 -2.54 -6.53
CA LEU A 67 0.85 -3.69 -7.19
C LEU A 67 1.66 -3.28 -8.43
N PHE A 68 1.11 -2.38 -9.26
CA PHE A 68 1.79 -1.88 -10.45
C PHE A 68 3.07 -1.12 -10.11
N GLY A 69 3.01 -0.18 -9.15
CA GLY A 69 4.16 0.60 -8.72
C GLY A 69 5.27 -0.27 -8.13
N PHE A 70 4.91 -1.22 -7.27
CA PHE A 70 5.89 -2.13 -6.70
C PHE A 70 6.49 -3.05 -7.76
N ALA A 71 5.67 -3.66 -8.62
CA ALA A 71 6.16 -4.52 -9.72
C ALA A 71 7.08 -3.74 -10.68
N LEU A 72 6.73 -2.49 -11.00
CA LEU A 72 7.55 -1.62 -11.86
C LEU A 72 8.92 -1.36 -11.24
N SER A 73 9.02 -1.23 -9.91
CA SER A 73 10.32 -1.07 -9.24
C SER A 73 11.25 -2.28 -9.43
N GLY A 74 10.71 -3.50 -9.55
CA GLY A 74 11.49 -4.71 -9.81
C GLY A 74 12.21 -4.69 -11.16
N LEU A 75 11.72 -3.91 -12.13
CA LEU A 75 12.42 -3.73 -13.42
C LEU A 75 13.80 -3.09 -13.25
N LEU A 76 14.04 -2.34 -12.18
CA LEU A 76 15.36 -1.78 -11.89
C LEU A 76 16.39 -2.85 -11.53
N ILE A 77 15.96 -4.05 -11.10
CA ILE A 77 16.83 -5.21 -10.91
C ILE A 77 16.98 -5.98 -12.22
N TRP A 78 15.86 -6.33 -12.84
CA TRP A 78 15.86 -7.27 -13.96
C TRP A 78 16.42 -6.68 -15.27
N LEU A 79 16.17 -5.40 -15.56
CA LEU A 79 16.66 -4.78 -16.80
C LEU A 79 18.19 -4.68 -16.84
N PRO A 80 18.88 -4.19 -15.77
CA PRO A 80 20.34 -4.23 -15.70
C PRO A 80 20.92 -5.65 -15.82
N ALA A 81 20.27 -6.64 -15.21
CA ALA A 81 20.70 -8.03 -15.26
C ALA A 81 20.61 -8.62 -16.68
N MET A 82 19.58 -8.24 -17.45
CA MET A 82 19.35 -8.76 -18.81
C MET A 82 20.10 -8.00 -19.91
N LEU A 83 20.24 -6.67 -19.77
CA LEU A 83 20.72 -5.80 -20.85
C LEU A 83 22.10 -5.17 -20.56
N GLY A 84 22.65 -5.42 -19.36
CA GLY A 84 23.82 -4.72 -18.85
C GLY A 84 23.47 -3.41 -18.14
N ASN A 85 24.33 -3.00 -17.22
CA ASN A 85 24.00 -2.01 -16.20
C ASN A 85 23.53 -0.66 -16.77
N MET A 86 24.28 -0.08 -17.71
CA MET A 86 23.91 1.21 -18.34
C MET A 86 22.64 1.11 -19.19
N VAL A 87 22.57 0.12 -20.08
CA VAL A 87 21.44 -0.02 -21.01
C VAL A 87 20.15 -0.33 -20.25
N GLY A 88 20.20 -1.26 -19.30
CA GLY A 88 19.06 -1.60 -18.46
C GLY A 88 18.53 -0.41 -17.66
N PHE A 89 19.42 0.38 -17.06
CA PHE A 89 19.03 1.59 -16.35
C PHE A 89 18.42 2.66 -17.28
N SER A 90 18.97 2.86 -18.48
CA SER A 90 18.40 3.76 -19.49
C SER A 90 17.00 3.32 -19.94
N VAL A 91 16.79 2.01 -20.16
CA VAL A 91 15.46 1.46 -20.50
C VAL A 91 14.48 1.65 -19.36
N PHE A 92 14.90 1.42 -18.11
CA PHE A 92 14.07 1.68 -16.94
C PHE A 92 13.64 3.15 -16.87
N LEU A 93 14.57 4.09 -17.03
CA LEU A 93 14.27 5.53 -17.08
C LEU A 93 13.29 5.90 -18.19
N ALA A 94 13.46 5.34 -19.39
CA ALA A 94 12.54 5.56 -20.51
C ALA A 94 11.13 5.03 -20.18
N LEU A 95 11.01 3.88 -19.52
CA LEU A 95 9.72 3.34 -19.07
C LEU A 95 9.07 4.25 -18.03
N ILE A 96 9.82 4.74 -17.03
CA ILE A 96 9.29 5.68 -16.04
C ILE A 96 8.81 6.97 -16.73
N PHE A 97 9.57 7.48 -17.69
CA PHE A 97 9.16 8.64 -18.48
C PHE A 97 7.82 8.41 -19.19
N VAL A 98 7.64 7.25 -19.84
CA VAL A 98 6.37 6.88 -20.49
C VAL A 98 5.22 6.77 -19.48
N VAL A 99 5.46 6.16 -18.31
CA VAL A 99 4.44 6.02 -17.25
C VAL A 99 4.01 7.40 -16.73
N VAL A 100 4.95 8.30 -16.49
CA VAL A 100 4.67 9.69 -16.07
C VAL A 100 3.93 10.45 -17.17
N LEU A 101 4.33 10.29 -18.43
CA LEU A 101 3.62 10.90 -19.56
C LEU A 101 2.15 10.45 -19.61
N LEU A 102 1.90 9.15 -19.47
CA LEU A 102 0.54 8.60 -19.40
C LEU A 102 -0.25 9.14 -18.20
N GLN A 103 0.40 9.31 -17.04
CA GLN A 103 -0.20 9.92 -15.87
C GLN A 103 -0.65 11.37 -16.15
N VAL A 104 0.24 12.18 -16.72
CA VAL A 104 -0.02 13.59 -17.05
C VAL A 104 -1.16 13.70 -18.07
N MET A 105 -1.23 12.76 -19.03
CA MET A 105 -2.33 12.65 -19.99
C MET A 105 -3.65 12.12 -19.38
N GLY A 106 -3.67 11.78 -18.09
CA GLY A 106 -4.84 11.23 -17.41
C GLY A 106 -5.27 9.84 -17.90
N ARG A 107 -4.33 9.05 -18.46
CA ARG A 107 -4.60 7.71 -18.99
C ARG A 107 -4.28 6.64 -17.93
N PHE A 108 -5.01 5.52 -17.99
CA PHE A 108 -4.79 4.35 -17.12
C PHE A 108 -4.82 4.64 -15.60
N GLY A 109 -5.65 5.57 -15.13
CA GLY A 109 -5.70 6.01 -13.72
C GLY A 109 -5.96 4.91 -12.68
N THR A 110 -6.44 3.73 -13.09
CA THR A 110 -6.53 2.55 -12.23
C THR A 110 -5.16 2.02 -11.81
N PHE A 111 -4.16 2.05 -12.70
CA PHE A 111 -2.80 1.57 -12.42
C PHE A 111 -1.81 2.72 -12.19
N ILE A 112 -1.94 3.80 -12.96
CA ILE A 112 -1.03 4.94 -12.91
C ILE A 112 -1.66 6.02 -12.05
N ASN A 113 -1.38 5.98 -10.75
CA ASN A 113 -1.92 6.90 -9.77
C ASN A 113 -0.92 7.17 -8.63
N GLU A 114 -1.29 8.06 -7.72
CA GLU A 114 -0.46 8.50 -6.59
C GLU A 114 0.18 7.34 -5.80
N VAL A 115 -0.57 6.26 -5.53
CA VAL A 115 -0.02 5.13 -4.76
C VAL A 115 0.98 4.30 -5.56
N ALA A 116 0.82 4.24 -6.89
CA ALA A 116 1.81 3.61 -7.75
C ALA A 116 3.16 4.30 -7.64
N PHE A 117 3.19 5.63 -7.64
CA PHE A 117 4.44 6.38 -7.45
C PHE A 117 5.03 6.22 -6.05
N LEU A 118 4.18 6.12 -5.01
CA LEU A 118 4.64 5.83 -3.65
C LEU A 118 5.36 4.48 -3.58
N PHE A 119 4.73 3.42 -4.10
CA PHE A 119 5.31 2.07 -4.07
C PHE A 119 6.48 1.89 -5.04
N LEU A 120 6.47 2.57 -6.18
CA LEU A 120 7.62 2.65 -7.07
C LEU A 120 8.82 3.29 -6.35
N THR A 121 8.61 4.43 -5.69
CA THR A 121 9.68 5.17 -5.01
C THR A 121 10.30 4.34 -3.89
N ILE A 122 9.46 3.74 -3.05
CA ILE A 122 9.93 2.92 -1.92
C ILE A 122 10.55 1.61 -2.43
N GLY A 123 9.95 1.00 -3.45
CA GLY A 123 10.48 -0.19 -4.11
C GLY A 123 11.85 0.04 -4.74
N CYS A 124 12.15 1.25 -5.20
CA CYS A 124 13.47 1.63 -5.73
C CYS A 124 14.57 1.82 -4.68
N ILE A 125 14.27 1.76 -3.38
CA ILE A 125 15.27 1.89 -2.32
C ILE A 125 16.23 0.68 -2.39
N PRO A 126 17.57 0.88 -2.41
CA PRO A 126 18.52 -0.23 -2.54
C PRO A 126 18.36 -1.33 -1.49
N ALA A 127 17.99 -0.97 -0.25
CA ALA A 127 17.73 -1.93 0.82
C ALA A 127 16.47 -2.81 0.59
N VAL A 128 15.56 -2.36 -0.26
CA VAL A 128 14.33 -3.09 -0.66
C VAL A 128 14.56 -3.90 -1.94
N GLN A 129 15.41 -3.40 -2.85
CA GLN A 129 15.74 -4.01 -4.16
C GLN A 129 16.60 -5.28 -4.11
N SER A 130 16.74 -5.94 -2.96
CA SER A 130 17.49 -7.21 -2.94
C SER A 130 16.72 -8.27 -3.73
N GLU A 131 17.29 -8.76 -4.83
CA GLU A 131 16.63 -9.69 -5.77
C GLU A 131 16.06 -10.94 -5.06
N GLN A 132 16.79 -11.47 -4.08
CA GLN A 132 16.37 -12.62 -3.28
C GLN A 132 15.12 -12.37 -2.43
N ARG A 133 14.79 -11.11 -2.12
CA ARG A 133 13.66 -10.75 -1.25
C ARG A 133 12.55 -10.01 -1.98
N PHE A 134 12.76 -9.56 -3.22
CA PHE A 134 11.72 -8.85 -3.97
C PHE A 134 10.42 -9.67 -4.08
N GLY A 135 10.55 -10.97 -4.38
CA GLY A 135 9.40 -11.89 -4.41
C GLY A 135 8.71 -12.03 -3.05
N ALA A 136 9.48 -12.08 -1.95
CA ALA A 136 8.94 -12.13 -0.60
C ALA A 136 8.20 -10.83 -0.23
N HIS A 137 8.73 -9.67 -0.61
CA HIS A 137 8.08 -8.38 -0.45
C HIS A 137 6.76 -8.30 -1.24
N LEU A 138 6.75 -8.77 -2.48
CA LEU A 138 5.53 -8.80 -3.30
C LEU A 138 4.47 -9.74 -2.71
N LEU A 139 4.88 -10.92 -2.22
CA LEU A 139 3.98 -11.84 -1.54
C LEU A 139 3.41 -11.23 -0.26
N ALA A 140 4.26 -10.62 0.57
CA ALA A 140 3.85 -9.91 1.77
C ALA A 140 2.83 -8.81 1.43
N LEU A 141 3.09 -8.02 0.39
CA LEU A 141 2.18 -6.98 -0.09
C LEU A 141 0.81 -7.54 -0.48
N ILE A 142 0.76 -8.61 -1.27
CA ILE A 142 -0.51 -9.27 -1.66
C ILE A 142 -1.27 -9.75 -0.41
N VAL A 143 -0.57 -10.40 0.52
CA VAL A 143 -1.16 -10.89 1.77
C VAL A 143 -1.68 -9.72 2.62
N GLY A 144 -0.91 -8.65 2.73
CA GLY A 144 -1.30 -7.42 3.42
C GLY A 144 -2.54 -6.77 2.80
N ILE A 145 -2.59 -6.66 1.47
CA ILE A 145 -3.75 -6.15 0.74
C ILE A 145 -4.99 -6.98 1.09
N VAL A 146 -4.90 -8.31 1.00
CA VAL A 146 -6.02 -9.21 1.29
C VAL A 146 -6.48 -9.07 2.74
N PHE A 147 -5.56 -9.17 3.70
CA PHE A 147 -5.87 -9.10 5.13
C PHE A 147 -6.52 -7.76 5.49
N TRP A 148 -5.89 -6.64 5.13
CA TRP A 148 -6.39 -5.32 5.50
C TRP A 148 -7.70 -4.97 4.80
N SER A 149 -7.86 -5.35 3.54
CA SER A 149 -9.12 -5.14 2.81
C SER A 149 -10.26 -5.92 3.44
N ALA A 150 -10.02 -7.20 3.81
CA ALA A 150 -11.01 -8.03 4.48
C ALA A 150 -11.38 -7.47 5.86
N LEU A 151 -10.40 -7.02 6.64
CA LEU A 151 -10.61 -6.46 7.97
C LEU A 151 -11.42 -5.15 7.91
N ILE A 152 -11.06 -4.24 6.99
CA ILE A 152 -11.79 -2.97 6.80
C ILE A 152 -13.24 -3.23 6.38
N GLU A 153 -13.46 -4.18 5.46
CA GLU A 153 -14.81 -4.56 5.04
C GLU A 153 -15.61 -5.21 6.18
N LEU A 154 -14.97 -6.04 7.01
CA LEU A 154 -15.60 -6.61 8.20
C LEU A 154 -16.04 -5.49 9.17
N PHE A 155 -15.17 -4.54 9.51
CA PHE A 155 -15.51 -3.41 10.37
C PHE A 155 -16.63 -2.55 9.78
N ARG A 156 -16.62 -2.33 8.46
CA ARG A 156 -17.67 -1.58 7.75
C ARG A 156 -19.03 -2.26 7.87
N ARG A 157 -19.08 -3.60 7.86
CA ARG A 157 -20.32 -4.38 8.06
C ARG A 157 -20.81 -4.41 9.50
N LEU A 158 -19.88 -4.44 10.47
CA LEU A 158 -20.20 -4.47 11.89
C LEU A 158 -20.64 -3.10 12.43
N THR A 159 -20.26 -2.00 11.76
CA THR A 159 -20.66 -0.65 12.16
C THR A 159 -22.10 -0.41 11.71
N PRO A 160 -23.07 -0.20 12.62
CA PRO A 160 -24.44 0.10 12.24
C PRO A 160 -24.46 1.38 11.39
N ARG A 161 -25.14 1.34 10.24
CA ARG A 161 -25.42 2.57 9.48
C ARG A 161 -26.23 3.49 10.39
N GLY A 162 -25.60 4.55 10.89
CA GLY A 162 -26.30 5.56 11.68
C GLY A 162 -27.55 6.01 10.93
N SER A 163 -28.68 6.00 11.62
CA SER A 163 -29.96 6.51 11.13
C SER A 163 -29.78 7.90 10.52
N PRO A 164 -30.38 8.18 9.34
CA PRO A 164 -30.29 9.51 8.73
C PRO A 164 -30.82 10.55 9.72
N GLN A 165 -29.97 11.50 10.10
CA GLN A 165 -30.42 12.72 10.75
C GLN A 165 -31.28 13.47 9.72
N GLN A 166 -32.59 13.49 9.98
CA GLN A 166 -33.54 14.40 9.33
C GLN A 166 -33.34 15.82 9.86
#